data_AF-A0A9X5YYF9-F1
#
_entry.id   AF-A0A9X5YYF9-F1
#
_cell.length_a   1.000
_cell.length_b   1.000
_cell.length_c   1.000
_cell.angle_alpha   90.00
_cell.angle_beta   90.00
_cell.angle_gamma   90.00
#
_symmetry.space_group_name_H-M   'P 1'
#
loop_
_entity.id
_entity.type
_entity.pdbx_description
1 polymer ?
#
loop_
_entity_poly.entity_id
_entity_poly.type
_entity_poly.pdbx_seq_one_letter_code
_entity_poly.pdbx_strand_id
1 'polypeptide(L)' 'MLRVERVGVRGGVVVFVCEGGPTGRVRVGESWTDRGGDPLSHRLAGEALVELKVLVDALARRREQGARVGG' A
#
# COMPACT_ATOMS: atom_id res chain seq x y z
N MET A 1 -17.40 3.28 -3.41
CA MET A 1 -16.69 4.36 -4.12
C MET A 1 -15.78 5.06 -3.13
N LEU A 2 -14.50 5.25 -3.49
CA LEU A 2 -13.57 6.05 -2.68
C LEU A 2 -13.85 7.54 -2.96
N ARG A 3 -13.89 8.38 -1.93
CA ARG A 3 -14.07 9.84 -2.04
C ARG A 3 -12.90 10.56 -1.37
N VAL A 4 -12.43 11.65 -1.99
CA VAL A 4 -11.43 12.54 -1.38
C VAL A 4 -12.19 13.60 -0.59
N GLU A 5 -12.02 13.63 0.73
CA GLU A 5 -12.81 14.52 1.60
C GLU A 5 -12.08 15.78 2.03
N ARG A 6 -10.76 15.68 2.28
CA ARG A 6 -9.97 16.80 2.81
C ARG A 6 -8.50 16.71 2.43
N VAL A 7 -7.89 17.88 2.25
CA VAL A 7 -6.44 18.07 2.18
C VAL A 7 -5.92 18.52 3.54
N GLY A 8 -4.81 17.95 3.99
CA GLY A 8 -4.11 18.35 5.22
C GLY A 8 -2.60 18.34 5.05
N VAL A 9 -1.87 18.75 6.09
CA VAL A 9 -0.41 18.69 6.13
C VAL A 9 0.03 17.80 7.30
N ARG A 10 0.96 16.88 7.06
CA ARG A 10 1.53 16.00 8.09
C ARG A 10 3.04 15.92 7.91
N GLY A 11 3.80 16.31 8.94
CA GLY A 11 5.26 16.32 8.87
C GLY A 11 5.81 17.18 7.72
N GLY A 12 5.13 18.28 7.39
CA GLY A 12 5.47 19.15 6.26
C GLY A 12 5.01 18.66 4.88
N VAL A 13 4.33 17.50 4.79
CA VAL A 13 3.88 16.91 3.53
C VAL A 13 2.36 17.03 3.36
N VAL A 14 1.91 17.42 2.18
CA VAL A 14 0.48 17.45 1.82
C VAL A 14 -0.07 16.03 1.73
N VAL A 15 -1.21 15.79 2.39
CA VAL A 15 -1.90 14.50 2.41
C VAL A 15 -3.38 14.67 2.06
N PHE A 16 -3.91 13.75 1.26
CA PHE A 16 -5.32 13.59 0.97
C PHE A 16 -5.92 12.56 1.93
N VAL A 17 -7.06 12.90 2.54
CA VAL A 17 -7.86 11.96 3.32
C VAL A 17 -8.93 11.39 2.40
N CYS A 18 -8.86 10.09 2.17
CA CYS A 18 -9.80 9.33 1.36
C CYS A 18 -10.71 8.50 2.26
N GLU A 19 -12.02 8.57 2.04
CA GLU A 19 -13.02 7.77 2.74
C GLU A 19 -13.74 6.80 1.80
N GLY A 20 -14.19 5.69 2.38
CA GLY A 20 -14.86 4.58 1.68
C GLY A 20 -13.90 3.50 1.20
N GLY A 21 -14.45 2.51 0.50
CA GLY A 21 -13.72 1.32 0.09
C GLY A 21 -13.43 0.35 1.25
N PRO A 22 -12.76 -0.79 0.97
CA PRO A 22 -12.57 -1.87 1.95
C PRO A 22 -11.79 -1.46 3.20
N THR A 23 -11.00 -0.39 3.09
CA THR A 23 -10.11 0.12 4.14
C THR A 23 -10.74 1.23 4.98
N GLY A 24 -11.97 1.69 4.67
CA GLY A 24 -12.71 2.70 5.42
C GLY A 24 -12.17 4.13 5.28
N ARG A 25 -10.96 4.40 5.82
CA ARG A 25 -10.29 5.71 5.73
C ARG A 25 -8.79 5.53 5.51
N VAL A 26 -8.26 6.12 4.44
CA VAL A 26 -6.85 6.05 4.06
C VAL A 26 -6.29 7.46 3.88
N ARG A 27 -5.01 7.66 4.25
CA ARG A 27 -4.27 8.89 3.95
C ARG A 27 -3.30 8.61 2.83
N VAL A 28 -3.34 9.42 1.78
CA VAL A 28 -2.45 9.30 0.61
C VAL A 28 -1.63 10.58 0.52
N GLY A 29 -0.31 10.47 0.46
CA GLY A 29 0.55 11.64 0.22
C GLY A 29 0.35 12.17 -1.20
N GLU A 30 0.48 13.48 -1.39
CA GLU A 30 0.33 14.10 -2.72
C GLU A 30 1.26 13.47 -3.77
N SER A 31 2.49 13.11 -3.39
CA SER A 31 3.47 12.45 -4.26
C SER A 31 3.04 11.07 -4.76
N TRP A 32 1.97 10.49 -4.22
CA TRP A 32 1.41 9.20 -4.63
C TRP A 32 0.17 9.37 -5.51
N THR A 33 -0.20 10.61 -5.84
CA THR A 33 -1.32 10.94 -6.72
C THR A 33 -0.82 11.43 -8.08
N ASP A 34 -1.74 11.63 -9.01
CA ASP A 34 -1.50 12.33 -10.28
C ASP A 34 -1.05 13.79 -10.11
N ARG A 35 -1.22 14.37 -8.91
CA ARG A 35 -0.73 15.71 -8.54
C ARG A 35 0.70 15.71 -7.99
N GLY A 36 1.31 14.53 -7.86
CA GLY A 36 2.69 14.38 -7.43
C GLY A 36 3.71 14.76 -8.49
N GLY A 37 4.97 14.42 -8.24
CA GLY A 37 6.02 14.52 -9.25
C GLY A 37 5.88 13.45 -10.34
N ASP A 38 6.74 13.54 -11.35
CA ASP A 38 6.76 12.56 -12.44
C ASP A 38 6.91 11.13 -11.90
N PRO A 39 6.14 10.17 -12.45
CA PRO A 39 6.29 8.79 -12.05
C PRO A 39 7.72 8.31 -12.27
N LEU A 40 8.23 7.51 -11.34
CA LEU A 40 9.53 6.87 -11.51
C LEU A 40 9.55 6.05 -12.81
N SER A 41 10.70 6.07 -13.49
CA SER A 41 10.95 5.31 -14.73
C SER A 41 10.78 3.79 -14.56
N HIS A 42 10.81 3.31 -13.32
CA HIS A 42 10.64 1.91 -12.99
C HIS A 42 9.19 1.67 -12.56
N ARG A 43 8.35 1.25 -13.51
CA ARG A 43 6.98 0.84 -13.20
C ARG A 43 6.95 -0.59 -12.68
N LEU A 44 6.25 -0.81 -11.58
CA LEU A 44 5.91 -2.14 -11.10
C LEU A 44 4.66 -2.62 -11.84
N ALA A 45 4.76 -3.73 -12.55
CA ALA A 45 3.60 -4.39 -13.16
C ALA A 45 2.66 -4.90 -12.04
N GLY A 46 1.36 -4.74 -12.22
CA GLY A 46 0.36 -5.17 -11.23
C GLY A 46 0.44 -6.68 -10.99
N GLU A 47 0.69 -7.44 -12.05
CA GLU A 47 0.88 -8.88 -12.05
C GLU A 47 2.09 -9.27 -11.18
N ALA A 48 3.22 -8.58 -11.36
CA ALA A 48 4.44 -8.83 -10.57
C ALA A 48 4.22 -8.53 -9.08
N LEU A 49 3.42 -7.52 -8.74
CA LEU A 49 3.04 -7.22 -7.35
C LEU A 49 2.16 -8.31 -6.74
N VAL A 50 1.24 -8.88 -7.53
CA VAL A 50 0.40 -10.01 -7.10
C VAL A 50 1.26 -11.25 -6.86
N GLU A 51 2.16 -11.58 -7.79
CA GLU A 51 3.09 -12.70 -7.64
C GLU A 51 3.99 -12.54 -6.41
N LEU A 52 4.54 -11.33 -6.20
CA LEU A 52 5.34 -11.02 -5.02
C LEU A 52 4.54 -11.20 -3.72
N LYS A 53 3.28 -10.75 -3.68
CA LYS A 53 2.40 -10.97 -2.54
C LYS A 53 2.22 -12.46 -2.24
N VAL A 54 1.94 -13.27 -3.27
CA VAL A 54 1.78 -14.73 -3.12
C VAL A 54 3.03 -15.36 -2.53
N LEU A 55 4.22 -14.94 -3.00
CA LEU A 55 5.50 -15.42 -2.48
C LEU A 55 5.70 -15.03 -1.01
N VAL A 56 5.48 -13.76 -0.65
CA VAL A 56 5.60 -13.28 0.73
C VAL A 56 4.66 -14.04 1.66
N ASP A 57 3.40 -14.24 1.26
CA ASP A 57 2.42 -15.00 2.04
C ASP A 57 2.86 -16.47 2.22
N ALA A 58 3.45 -17.09 1.20
CA ALA A 58 3.97 -18.46 1.29
C ALA A 58 5.17 -18.57 2.26
N LEU A 59 6.08 -17.60 2.23
CA LEU A 59 7.22 -17.53 3.15
C LEU A 59 6.78 -17.30 4.60
N ALA A 60 5.80 -16.42 4.83
CA ALA A 60 5.23 -16.19 6.15
C ALA A 60 4.61 -17.48 6.72
N ARG A 61 3.77 -18.17 5.94
CA ARG A 61 3.18 -19.46 6.32
C ARG A 61 4.26 -20.51 6.65
N ARG A 62 5.31 -20.61 5.83
CA ARG A 62 6.42 -21.55 6.08
C ARG A 62 7.13 -21.26 7.41
N ARG A 63 7.38 -19.99 7.73
CA ARG A 63 8.00 -19.60 9.01
C ARG A 63 7.14 -20.02 10.20
N GLU A 64 5.84 -19.78 10.13
CA GLU A 64 4.90 -20.19 11.18
C GLU A 64 4.81 -21.71 11.36
N GLN A 65 4.90 -22.47 10.27
CA GLN A 65 4.92 -23.93 10.31
C GLN A 65 6.22 -24.47 10.92
N GLY A 66 7.37 -23.89 10.55
CA GLY A 66 8.66 -24.25 11.15
C GLY A 66 8.72 -23.93 12.65
N ALA A 67 8.10 -22.84 13.09
CA ALA A 67 7.98 -22.50 14.51
C ALA A 67 7.09 -23.47 15.30
N ARG A 68 6.13 -24.15 14.65
CA ARG A 68 5.24 -25.13 15.30
C ARG A 68 5.85 -26.54 15.43
N VAL A 69 6.87 -26.88 14.64
CA VAL A 69 7.50 -28.22 14.66
C VAL A 69 8.69 -28.29 15.63
N GLY A 70 9.19 -27.15 16.11
CA GLY A 70 10.32 -27.05 17.03
C GLY A 70 9.98 -26.75 18.50
N GLY A 71 8.72 -26.94 18.92
CA GLY A 71 8.23 -26.74 20.29
C GLY A 71 7.86 -28.04 20.97
#